data_AF-A0A2N8NYV5-F1
#
_entry.id   AF-A0A2N8NYV5-F1
#
_cell.length_a   1.000
_cell.length_b   1.000
_cell.length_c   1.000
_cell.angle_alpha   90.00
_cell.angle_beta   90.00
_cell.angle_gamma   90.00
#
_symmetry.space_group_name_H-M   'P 1'
#
loop_
_entity.id
_entity.type
_entity.pdbx_description
1 polymer ?
#
loop_
_entity_poly.entity_id
_entity_poly.type
_entity_poly.pdbx_seq_one_letter_code
_entity_poly.pdbx_strand_id
1 'polypeptide(L)'
;MWIGFPFGIALAAAMAAARGVRGRRAARRRVAGLFPPPAPVGVDRSEGQVRRWAARLPPMKDRLSVMGAGAAGFILVGGVAGCATGLAAAYGMWRWWCRRERGVEGPGDGIGAERRRPGAKGTEGVAGQLPLAADLMAACLAAGAGPGQAAEAVGASLAGPVGERLARAAAEVRLGGDPATAWNRLGGLSGPGARELARCLERAQATGVPAVEPMARLAGRLRTERARTAGIRARRAGVLATAPLGLCFLPAFLTVGVVPVVIGLASSLMKGG
;
A
#
# COMPACT_ATOMS: atom_id res chain seq x y z
N MET A 1 -53.07 -10.50 -24.88
CA MET A 1 -52.34 -11.76 -25.20
C MET A 1 -51.05 -11.45 -25.97
N TRP A 2 -50.07 -10.75 -25.38
CA TRP A 2 -48.80 -10.35 -26.05
C TRP A 2 -47.60 -10.29 -25.07
N ILE A 3 -47.55 -11.19 -24.06
CA ILE A 3 -46.48 -11.20 -23.02
C ILE A 3 -45.53 -12.41 -23.16
N GLY A 4 -45.78 -13.33 -24.12
CA GLY A 4 -45.01 -14.58 -24.25
C GLY A 4 -43.69 -14.49 -25.02
N PHE A 5 -43.50 -13.46 -25.87
CA PHE A 5 -42.34 -13.39 -26.78
C PHE A 5 -40.97 -13.06 -26.14
N PRO A 6 -40.84 -12.25 -25.06
CA PRO A 6 -39.53 -11.93 -24.50
C PRO A 6 -38.92 -13.06 -23.66
N PHE A 7 -39.75 -13.97 -23.14
CA PHE A 7 -39.29 -15.07 -22.27
C PHE A 7 -38.53 -16.15 -23.06
N GLY A 8 -38.94 -16.41 -24.30
CA GLY A 8 -38.29 -17.38 -25.19
C GLY A 8 -36.89 -16.97 -25.62
N ILE A 9 -36.66 -15.68 -25.84
CA ILE A 9 -35.37 -15.13 -26.29
C ILE A 9 -34.34 -15.12 -25.14
N ALA A 10 -34.78 -14.80 -23.92
CA ALA A 10 -33.94 -14.85 -22.72
C ALA A 10 -33.49 -16.29 -22.37
N LEU A 11 -34.39 -17.27 -22.51
CA LEU A 11 -34.07 -18.68 -22.26
C LEU A 11 -33.10 -19.25 -23.32
N ALA A 12 -33.26 -18.85 -24.59
CA ALA A 12 -32.38 -19.26 -25.68
C ALA A 12 -30.95 -18.71 -25.51
N ALA A 13 -30.81 -17.45 -25.10
CA ALA A 13 -29.51 -16.82 -24.82
C ALA A 13 -28.80 -17.46 -23.62
N ALA A 14 -29.54 -17.78 -22.55
CA ALA A 14 -29.01 -18.45 -21.37
C ALA A 14 -28.52 -19.88 -21.68
N MET A 15 -29.24 -20.63 -22.51
CA MET A 15 -28.83 -21.98 -22.92
C MET A 15 -27.63 -21.97 -23.89
N ALA A 16 -27.52 -20.99 -24.79
CA ALA A 16 -26.37 -20.84 -25.67
C ALA A 16 -25.07 -20.53 -24.88
N ALA A 17 -25.17 -19.65 -23.88
CA ALA A 17 -24.07 -19.33 -22.98
C ALA A 17 -23.63 -20.55 -22.13
N ALA A 18 -24.58 -21.34 -21.64
CA ALA A 18 -24.28 -22.54 -20.85
C ALA A 18 -23.58 -23.64 -21.66
N ARG A 19 -23.94 -23.83 -22.94
CA ARG A 19 -23.31 -24.82 -23.83
C ARG A 19 -21.87 -24.41 -24.23
N GLY A 20 -21.62 -23.13 -24.48
CA GLY A 20 -20.28 -22.62 -24.81
C GLY A 20 -19.25 -22.77 -23.68
N VAL A 21 -19.69 -22.70 -22.41
CA VAL A 21 -18.82 -22.83 -21.23
C VAL A 21 -18.49 -24.30 -20.92
N ARG A 22 -19.43 -25.23 -21.17
CA ARG A 22 -19.19 -26.67 -20.92
C ARG A 22 -18.21 -27.30 -21.93
N GLY A 23 -18.28 -26.92 -23.22
CA GLY A 23 -17.35 -27.42 -24.25
C GLY A 23 -15.89 -27.04 -23.99
N ARG A 24 -15.63 -25.81 -23.53
CA ARG A 24 -14.27 -25.31 -23.25
C ARG A 24 -13.63 -25.94 -22.00
N ARG A 25 -14.44 -26.41 -21.04
CA ARG A 25 -13.95 -27.13 -19.83
C ARG A 25 -13.59 -28.59 -20.13
N ALA A 26 -14.32 -29.26 -21.02
CA ALA A 26 -14.04 -30.64 -21.41
C ALA A 26 -12.77 -30.76 -22.26
N ALA A 27 -12.53 -29.81 -23.17
CA ALA A 27 -11.32 -29.78 -24.00
C ALA A 27 -10.03 -29.58 -23.18
N ARG A 28 -10.06 -28.72 -22.15
CA ARG A 28 -8.87 -28.46 -21.30
C ARG A 28 -8.50 -29.62 -20.39
N ARG A 29 -9.46 -30.45 -19.96
CA ARG A 29 -9.17 -31.61 -19.09
C ARG A 29 -8.55 -32.78 -19.85
N ARG A 30 -8.82 -32.94 -21.15
CA ARG A 30 -8.21 -34.00 -21.99
C ARG A 30 -6.76 -33.71 -22.37
N VAL A 31 -6.36 -32.43 -22.46
CA VAL A 31 -4.97 -32.05 -22.81
C VAL A 31 -4.04 -32.07 -21.58
N ALA A 32 -4.59 -31.93 -20.37
CA ALA A 32 -3.82 -31.94 -19.12
C ALA A 32 -3.37 -33.35 -18.67
N GLY A 33 -3.86 -34.42 -19.29
CA GLY A 33 -3.50 -35.81 -18.95
C GLY A 33 -2.35 -36.40 -19.77
N LEU A 34 -1.83 -35.70 -20.79
CA LEU A 34 -0.83 -36.21 -21.74
C LEU A 34 0.61 -35.75 -21.44
N PHE A 35 0.84 -34.90 -20.43
CA PHE A 35 2.17 -34.40 -20.09
C PHE A 35 2.51 -34.67 -18.61
N PRO A 36 3.44 -35.59 -18.32
CA PRO A 36 3.99 -35.74 -16.97
C PRO A 36 4.91 -34.54 -16.62
N PRO A 37 4.93 -34.07 -15.36
CA PRO A 37 5.78 -32.98 -14.95
C PRO A 37 7.26 -33.41 -14.91
N PRO A 38 8.20 -32.64 -15.50
CA PRO A 38 9.62 -32.92 -15.39
C PRO A 38 10.15 -32.60 -13.98
N ALA A 39 11.09 -33.43 -13.52
CA ALA A 39 11.78 -33.27 -12.24
C ALA A 39 12.61 -31.97 -12.20
N PRO A 40 12.69 -31.27 -11.05
CA PRO A 40 13.37 -29.98 -10.97
C PRO A 40 14.90 -30.16 -10.96
N VAL A 41 15.53 -29.92 -12.10
CA VAL A 41 16.96 -29.66 -12.25
C VAL A 41 17.15 -28.14 -12.38
N GLY A 42 18.15 -27.61 -11.67
CA GLY A 42 18.36 -26.17 -11.53
C GLY A 42 18.76 -25.44 -12.81
N VAL A 43 18.58 -24.10 -12.74
CA VAL A 43 19.00 -23.02 -13.67
C VAL A 43 17.88 -22.53 -14.62
N ASP A 44 17.28 -21.36 -14.38
CA ASP A 44 17.74 -20.05 -14.88
C ASP A 44 16.74 -18.93 -14.53
N ARG A 45 17.24 -17.73 -14.27
CA ARG A 45 16.52 -16.56 -13.72
C ARG A 45 15.63 -15.85 -14.77
N SER A 46 15.58 -16.35 -16.01
CA SER A 46 15.00 -15.69 -17.18
C SER A 46 13.54 -16.10 -17.50
N GLU A 47 13.11 -17.33 -17.21
CA GLU A 47 11.74 -17.80 -17.48
C GLU A 47 10.67 -17.10 -16.63
N GLY A 48 11.06 -16.59 -15.46
CA GLY A 48 10.18 -15.79 -14.62
C GLY A 48 9.72 -14.50 -15.30
N GLN A 49 10.45 -13.97 -16.29
CA GLN A 49 10.13 -12.71 -16.97
C GLN A 49 8.97 -12.87 -17.96
N VAL A 50 8.90 -13.99 -18.68
CA VAL A 50 7.89 -14.22 -19.73
C VAL A 50 6.52 -14.58 -19.11
N ARG A 51 6.48 -15.40 -18.04
CA ARG A 51 5.24 -15.61 -17.25
C ARG A 51 4.75 -14.34 -16.54
N ARG A 52 5.66 -13.45 -16.16
CA ARG A 52 5.31 -12.12 -15.57
C ARG A 52 4.71 -11.16 -16.59
N TRP A 53 5.08 -11.26 -17.87
CA TRP A 53 4.45 -10.49 -18.95
C TRP A 53 3.04 -11.01 -19.27
N ALA A 54 2.82 -12.32 -19.25
CA ALA A 54 1.48 -12.90 -19.45
C ALA A 54 0.49 -12.55 -18.32
N ALA A 55 0.98 -12.29 -17.10
CA ALA A 55 0.18 -11.81 -15.97
C ALA A 55 -0.09 -10.28 -15.98
N ARG A 56 0.45 -9.54 -16.95
CA ARG A 56 0.20 -8.08 -17.13
C ARG A 56 -1.05 -7.75 -17.93
N LEU A 57 -1.74 -8.75 -18.49
CA LEU A 57 -3.09 -8.51 -19.05
C LEU A 57 -4.09 -8.54 -17.88
N PRO A 58 -4.79 -7.43 -17.58
CA PRO A 58 -5.79 -7.42 -16.53
C PRO A 58 -6.86 -8.47 -16.87
N PRO A 59 -7.33 -9.28 -15.89
CA PRO A 59 -8.37 -10.25 -16.16
C PRO A 59 -9.64 -9.52 -16.62
N MET A 60 -9.95 -9.64 -17.91
CA MET A 60 -11.16 -9.11 -18.58
C MET A 60 -12.48 -9.56 -17.90
N LYS A 61 -12.38 -10.50 -16.95
CA LYS A 61 -13.46 -11.11 -16.17
C LYS A 61 -14.10 -10.16 -15.14
N ASP A 62 -13.37 -9.16 -14.62
CA ASP A 62 -13.90 -8.24 -13.59
C ASP A 62 -14.69 -7.06 -14.18
N ARG A 63 -14.55 -6.79 -15.49
CA ARG A 63 -15.33 -5.75 -16.18
C ARG A 63 -16.73 -6.22 -16.59
N LEU A 64 -16.95 -7.54 -16.70
CA LEU A 64 -18.20 -8.09 -17.20
C LEU A 64 -19.27 -8.23 -16.10
N SER A 65 -18.86 -8.39 -14.84
CA SER A 65 -19.77 -8.51 -13.68
C SER A 65 -20.34 -7.16 -13.22
N VAL A 66 -19.64 -6.05 -13.45
CA VAL A 66 -20.10 -4.71 -13.02
C VAL A 66 -21.09 -4.08 -14.01
N MET A 67 -21.03 -4.42 -15.30
CA MET A 67 -22.00 -3.96 -16.30
C MET A 67 -23.40 -4.57 -16.12
N GLY A 68 -23.50 -5.78 -15.53
CA GLY A 68 -24.78 -6.47 -15.34
C GLY A 68 -25.68 -5.85 -14.26
N ALA A 69 -25.10 -5.24 -13.22
CA ALA A 69 -25.87 -4.65 -12.12
C ALA A 69 -26.49 -3.28 -12.47
N GLY A 70 -25.87 -2.52 -13.40
CA GLY A 70 -26.39 -1.23 -13.85
C GLY A 70 -27.64 -1.33 -14.73
N ALA A 71 -27.80 -2.43 -15.46
CA ALA A 71 -28.94 -2.64 -16.36
C ALA A 71 -30.26 -2.92 -15.62
N ALA A 72 -30.21 -3.47 -14.41
CA ALA A 72 -31.40 -3.85 -13.64
C ALA A 72 -32.16 -2.65 -13.04
N GLY A 73 -31.48 -1.54 -12.74
CA GLY A 73 -32.11 -0.32 -12.22
C GLY A 73 -32.81 0.53 -13.27
N PHE A 74 -32.39 0.43 -14.54
CA PHE A 74 -32.93 1.24 -15.64
C PHE A 74 -34.35 0.83 -16.07
N ILE A 75 -34.76 -0.39 -15.72
CA ILE A 75 -36.00 -1.01 -16.23
C ILE A 75 -37.21 -0.70 -15.35
N LEU A 76 -37.03 -0.24 -14.09
CA LEU A 76 -38.15 -0.13 -13.15
C LEU A 76 -38.83 1.25 -13.07
N VAL A 77 -38.22 2.35 -13.54
CA VAL A 77 -38.76 3.71 -13.29
C VAL A 77 -39.29 4.43 -14.53
N GLY A 78 -38.87 4.09 -15.75
CA GLY A 78 -39.48 4.60 -16.98
C GLY A 78 -39.43 6.15 -17.17
N GLY A 79 -38.66 6.60 -18.16
CA GLY A 79 -38.66 8.00 -18.61
C GLY A 79 -37.33 8.74 -18.41
N VAL A 80 -37.28 10.00 -18.86
CA VAL A 80 -36.06 10.82 -18.94
C VAL A 80 -35.40 11.02 -17.56
N ALA A 81 -36.20 11.03 -16.48
CA ALA A 81 -35.71 11.11 -15.10
C ALA A 81 -34.94 9.85 -14.65
N GLY A 82 -35.27 8.67 -15.18
CA GLY A 82 -34.54 7.41 -14.95
C GLY A 82 -33.19 7.38 -15.66
N CYS A 83 -33.12 7.95 -16.87
CA CYS A 83 -31.87 8.09 -17.62
C CYS A 83 -30.89 9.02 -16.89
N ALA A 84 -31.37 10.16 -16.38
CA ALA A 84 -30.55 11.13 -15.68
C ALA A 84 -29.99 10.56 -14.35
N THR A 85 -30.81 9.86 -13.58
CA THR A 85 -30.39 9.23 -12.31
C THR A 85 -29.43 8.06 -12.54
N GLY A 86 -29.68 7.23 -13.57
CA GLY A 86 -28.77 6.15 -13.96
C GLY A 86 -27.40 6.67 -14.44
N LEU A 87 -27.37 7.73 -15.26
CA LEU A 87 -26.13 8.36 -15.73
C LEU A 87 -25.38 9.05 -14.59
N ALA A 88 -26.08 9.72 -13.67
CA ALA A 88 -25.45 10.33 -12.50
C ALA A 88 -24.85 9.27 -11.56
N ALA A 89 -25.54 8.15 -11.35
CA ALA A 89 -25.03 7.03 -10.56
C ALA A 89 -23.84 6.34 -11.24
N ALA A 90 -23.91 6.10 -12.56
CA ALA A 90 -22.81 5.53 -13.33
C ALA A 90 -21.58 6.45 -13.37
N TYR A 91 -21.79 7.76 -13.55
CA TYR A 91 -20.72 8.76 -13.51
C TYR A 91 -20.12 8.90 -12.11
N GLY A 92 -20.96 8.88 -11.07
CA GLY A 92 -20.53 8.87 -9.67
C GLY A 92 -19.69 7.63 -9.34
N MET A 93 -20.15 6.45 -9.77
CA MET A 93 -19.45 5.18 -9.61
C MET A 93 -18.14 5.16 -10.37
N TRP A 94 -18.13 5.58 -11.64
CA TRP A 94 -16.93 5.67 -12.48
C TRP A 94 -15.91 6.66 -11.91
N ARG A 95 -16.36 7.85 -11.47
CA ARG A 95 -15.49 8.86 -10.84
C ARG A 95 -14.96 8.42 -9.47
N TRP A 96 -15.71 7.61 -8.74
CA TRP A 96 -15.24 6.99 -7.49
C TRP A 96 -14.25 5.86 -7.76
N TRP A 97 -14.50 5.01 -8.75
CA TRP A 97 -13.60 3.92 -9.17
C TRP A 97 -12.27 4.46 -9.71
N CYS A 98 -12.30 5.46 -10.60
CA CYS A 98 -11.08 6.11 -11.10
C CYS A 98 -10.30 6.86 -10.00
N ARG A 99 -10.98 7.36 -8.95
CA ARG A 99 -10.29 7.94 -7.78
C ARG A 99 -9.70 6.88 -6.85
N ARG A 100 -10.35 5.71 -6.73
CA ARG A 100 -9.81 4.56 -6.01
C ARG A 100 -8.61 3.98 -6.73
N GLU A 101 -8.65 3.78 -8.05
CA GLU A 101 -7.51 3.25 -8.79
C GLU A 101 -6.28 4.17 -8.74
N ARG A 102 -6.48 5.50 -8.72
CA ARG A 102 -5.38 6.46 -8.49
C ARG A 102 -4.94 6.57 -7.02
N GLY A 103 -5.75 6.10 -6.08
CA GLY A 103 -5.46 6.11 -4.64
C GLY A 103 -4.95 4.77 -4.08
N VAL A 104 -5.10 3.67 -4.84
CA VAL A 104 -4.70 2.29 -4.48
C VAL A 104 -3.22 2.00 -4.83
N GLU A 105 -2.51 2.96 -5.42
CA GLU A 105 -1.03 2.99 -5.36
C GLU A 105 -0.49 3.60 -4.05
N GLY A 106 -1.33 3.74 -3.01
CA GLY A 106 -0.93 4.08 -1.64
C GLY A 106 -0.91 2.83 -0.72
N PRO A 107 0.11 2.66 0.14
CA PRO A 107 0.61 1.36 0.57
C PRO A 107 -0.15 0.79 1.77
N GLY A 108 -0.80 -0.36 1.59
CA GLY A 108 -1.46 -1.11 2.66
C GLY A 108 -1.40 -2.61 2.39
N ASP A 109 -0.58 -3.28 3.21
CA ASP A 109 -0.52 -4.71 3.50
C ASP A 109 0.08 -5.67 2.47
N GLY A 110 1.39 -5.83 2.61
CA GLY A 110 2.12 -7.04 2.27
C GLY A 110 3.20 -7.30 3.30
N ILE A 111 2.82 -7.90 4.44
CA ILE A 111 3.74 -8.78 5.17
C ILE A 111 4.06 -9.90 4.18
N GLY A 112 5.22 -9.82 3.51
CA GLY A 112 5.71 -10.81 2.57
C GLY A 112 5.58 -10.44 1.08
N ALA A 113 6.45 -9.55 0.60
CA ALA A 113 7.14 -9.67 -0.69
C ALA A 113 8.00 -8.42 -0.96
N GLU A 114 9.26 -8.52 -0.55
CA GLU A 114 10.41 -7.70 -0.92
C GLU A 114 10.51 -7.49 -2.47
N ARG A 115 9.67 -6.64 -3.08
CA ARG A 115 9.88 -6.19 -4.48
C ARG A 115 10.75 -4.95 -4.52
N ARG A 116 12.04 -5.24 -4.66
CA ARG A 116 13.21 -4.39 -4.92
C ARG A 116 13.02 -3.50 -6.15
N ARG A 117 12.87 -2.18 -5.93
CA ARG A 117 13.05 -1.11 -6.94
C ARG A 117 14.44 -0.49 -6.69
N PRO A 118 15.35 -0.35 -7.68
CA PRO A 118 16.77 -0.10 -7.38
C PRO A 118 17.19 1.36 -7.11
N GLY A 119 16.35 2.37 -7.38
CA GLY A 119 16.81 3.78 -7.39
C GLY A 119 16.37 4.70 -6.24
N ALA A 120 15.17 4.49 -5.67
CA ALA A 120 14.58 5.39 -4.67
C ALA A 120 14.57 4.83 -3.23
N LYS A 121 15.06 3.59 -3.03
CA LYS A 121 15.00 2.85 -1.75
C LYS A 121 16.12 3.17 -0.75
N GLY A 122 17.14 3.92 -1.15
CA GLY A 122 18.29 4.20 -0.28
C GLY A 122 17.88 4.98 0.98
N THR A 123 17.07 6.03 0.82
CA THR A 123 16.67 6.92 1.91
C THR A 123 15.60 6.29 2.82
N GLU A 124 14.63 5.57 2.26
CA GLU A 124 13.61 4.86 3.04
C GLU A 124 14.20 3.72 3.86
N GLY A 125 15.18 2.99 3.32
CA GLY A 125 15.92 1.95 4.05
C GLY A 125 16.72 2.53 5.22
N VAL A 126 17.44 3.63 5.00
CA VAL A 126 18.19 4.34 6.06
C VAL A 126 17.25 4.80 7.17
N ALA A 127 16.17 5.50 6.79
CA ALA A 127 15.20 6.03 7.72
C ALA A 127 14.43 4.93 8.46
N GLY A 128 14.48 3.66 8.01
CA GLY A 128 13.93 2.44 8.62
C GLY A 128 14.91 1.69 9.55
N GLN A 129 16.21 1.73 9.27
CA GLN A 129 17.23 0.99 10.03
C GLN A 129 17.87 1.79 11.17
N LEU A 130 17.84 3.13 11.12
CA LEU A 130 18.60 3.98 12.04
C LEU A 130 18.32 3.81 13.55
N PRO A 131 17.07 3.63 14.03
CA PRO A 131 16.76 3.41 15.45
C PRO A 131 17.26 2.06 15.92
N LEU A 132 17.15 1.02 15.07
CA LEU A 132 17.72 -0.28 15.38
C LEU A 132 19.24 -0.19 15.48
N ALA A 133 19.89 0.55 14.56
CA ALA A 133 21.32 0.81 14.66
C ALA A 133 21.68 1.56 15.96
N ALA A 134 20.94 2.60 16.33
CA ALA A 134 21.16 3.33 17.57
C ALA A 134 20.94 2.46 18.82
N ASP A 135 19.96 1.54 18.82
CA ASP A 135 19.73 0.59 19.91
C ASP A 135 20.86 -0.41 20.06
N LEU A 136 21.29 -1.01 18.95
CA LEU A 136 22.40 -1.96 18.96
C LEU A 136 23.70 -1.27 19.38
N MET A 137 23.93 -0.03 18.95
CA MET A 137 25.05 0.77 19.44
C MET A 137 24.94 1.05 20.94
N ALA A 138 23.76 1.43 21.43
CA ALA A 138 23.54 1.64 22.87
C ALA A 138 23.84 0.36 23.67
N ALA A 139 23.37 -0.80 23.19
CA ALA A 139 23.61 -2.10 23.81
C ALA A 139 25.10 -2.49 23.81
N CYS A 140 25.80 -2.34 22.68
CA CYS A 140 27.24 -2.61 22.60
C CYS A 140 28.06 -1.69 23.51
N LEU A 141 27.75 -0.39 23.53
CA LEU A 141 28.41 0.58 24.40
C LEU A 141 28.12 0.29 25.89
N ALA A 142 26.90 -0.12 26.23
CA ALA A 142 26.53 -0.51 27.59
C ALA A 142 27.24 -1.80 28.05
N ALA A 143 27.55 -2.69 27.11
CA ALA A 143 28.37 -3.87 27.35
C ALA A 143 29.88 -3.56 27.47
N GLY A 144 30.27 -2.28 27.37
CA GLY A 144 31.65 -1.82 27.52
C GLY A 144 32.47 -1.82 26.23
N ALA A 145 31.86 -2.08 25.06
CA ALA A 145 32.57 -1.98 23.80
C ALA A 145 32.91 -0.51 23.46
N GLY A 146 34.10 -0.26 22.91
CA GLY A 146 34.47 1.06 22.40
C GLY A 146 33.66 1.44 21.14
N PRO A 147 33.55 2.74 20.78
CA PRO A 147 32.71 3.20 19.67
C PRO A 147 33.04 2.54 18.32
N GLY A 148 34.33 2.35 18.01
CA GLY A 148 34.75 1.64 16.80
C GLY A 148 34.37 0.16 16.78
N GLN A 149 34.58 -0.56 17.90
CA GLN A 149 34.24 -1.98 18.02
C GLN A 149 32.72 -2.21 17.97
N ALA A 150 31.95 -1.36 18.66
CA ALA A 150 30.50 -1.35 18.60
C ALA A 150 30.02 -1.12 17.16
N ALA A 151 30.56 -0.11 16.46
CA ALA A 151 30.17 0.19 15.09
C ALA A 151 30.52 -0.94 14.10
N GLU A 152 31.62 -1.65 14.31
CA GLU A 152 31.95 -2.85 13.54
C GLU A 152 30.95 -3.97 13.77
N ALA A 153 30.65 -4.31 15.03
CA ALA A 153 29.70 -5.36 15.38
C ALA A 153 28.29 -5.07 14.85
N VAL A 154 27.83 -3.82 15.01
CA VAL A 154 26.52 -3.37 14.50
C VAL A 154 26.52 -3.30 12.98
N GLY A 155 27.62 -2.84 12.37
CA GLY A 155 27.78 -2.78 10.91
C GLY A 155 27.74 -4.15 10.25
N ALA A 156 28.35 -5.16 10.87
CA ALA A 156 28.29 -6.55 10.41
C ALA A 156 26.90 -7.19 10.58
N SER A 157 26.14 -6.74 11.59
CA SER A 157 24.81 -7.27 11.90
C SER A 157 23.69 -6.67 11.03
N LEU A 158 23.89 -5.45 10.50
CA LEU A 158 22.89 -4.74 9.71
C LEU A 158 23.20 -4.80 8.22
N ALA A 159 22.27 -5.33 7.43
CA ALA A 159 22.34 -5.24 5.98
C ALA A 159 21.91 -3.85 5.48
N GLY A 160 22.60 -3.32 4.47
CA GLY A 160 22.22 -2.09 3.77
C GLY A 160 23.04 -0.86 4.16
N PRO A 161 22.60 0.34 3.74
CA PRO A 161 23.46 1.54 3.71
C PRO A 161 23.91 2.01 5.09
N VAL A 162 23.13 1.76 6.15
CA VAL A 162 23.52 2.14 7.51
C VAL A 162 24.62 1.21 8.04
N GLY A 163 24.47 -0.10 7.85
CA GLY A 163 25.46 -1.09 8.27
C GLY A 163 26.78 -0.96 7.50
N GLU A 164 26.70 -0.79 6.17
CA GLU A 164 27.87 -0.55 5.32
C GLU A 164 28.66 0.69 5.75
N ARG A 165 27.97 1.79 6.09
CA ARG A 165 28.62 3.02 6.56
C ARG A 165 29.21 2.89 7.95
N LEU A 166 28.55 2.18 8.87
CA LEU A 166 29.09 1.91 10.21
C LEU A 166 30.34 1.03 10.13
N ALA A 167 30.30 -0.06 9.37
CA ALA A 167 31.45 -0.94 9.16
C ALA A 167 32.62 -0.19 8.51
N ARG A 168 32.34 0.67 7.51
CA ARG A 168 33.37 1.50 6.87
C ARG A 168 33.96 2.53 7.82
N ALA A 169 33.14 3.25 8.58
CA ALA A 169 33.64 4.22 9.56
C ALA A 169 34.48 3.54 10.66
N ALA A 170 34.05 2.36 11.14
CA ALA A 170 34.81 1.56 12.09
C ALA A 170 36.17 1.14 11.53
N ALA A 171 36.21 0.69 10.28
CA ALA A 171 37.46 0.34 9.60
C ALA A 171 38.39 1.56 9.42
N GLU A 172 37.86 2.72 9.02
CA GLU A 172 38.63 3.96 8.87
C GLU A 172 39.28 4.38 10.21
N VAL A 173 38.51 4.35 11.31
CA VAL A 173 39.03 4.67 12.67
C VAL A 173 40.08 3.65 13.12
N ARG A 174 39.86 2.35 12.86
CA ARG A 174 40.82 1.28 13.23
C ARG A 174 42.15 1.41 12.48
N LEU A 175 42.13 1.90 11.25
CA LEU A 175 43.32 2.16 10.44
C LEU A 175 44.04 3.47 10.84
N GLY A 176 43.60 4.15 11.90
CA GLY A 176 44.17 5.42 12.35
C GLY A 176 43.71 6.63 11.56
N GLY A 177 42.63 6.51 10.78
CA GLY A 177 41.99 7.64 10.12
C GLY A 177 41.37 8.61 11.12
N ASP A 178 41.21 9.87 10.70
CA ASP A 178 40.59 10.91 11.52
C ASP A 178 39.14 10.51 11.91
N PRO A 179 38.84 10.34 13.22
CA PRO A 179 37.50 9.97 13.68
C PRO A 179 36.44 10.99 13.29
N ALA A 180 36.74 12.29 13.30
CA ALA A 180 35.76 13.32 12.96
C ALA A 180 35.29 13.15 11.50
N THR A 181 36.24 12.97 10.58
CA THR A 181 35.93 12.73 9.16
C THR A 181 35.20 11.40 8.93
N ALA A 182 35.64 10.31 9.60
CA ALA A 182 35.03 8.99 9.46
C ALA A 182 33.56 8.98 9.91
N TRP A 183 33.27 9.56 11.08
CA TRP A 183 31.90 9.65 11.60
C TRP A 183 31.06 10.69 10.82
N ASN A 184 31.62 11.80 10.37
CA ASN A 184 30.89 12.78 9.56
C ASN A 184 30.40 12.17 8.23
N ARG A 185 31.17 11.26 7.61
CA ARG A 185 30.72 10.48 6.44
C ARG A 185 29.51 9.59 6.71
N LEU A 186 29.34 9.10 7.94
CA LEU A 186 28.12 8.43 8.39
C LEU A 186 26.96 9.43 8.53
N GLY A 187 27.24 10.61 9.07
CA GLY A 187 26.28 11.72 9.19
C GLY A 187 25.76 12.28 7.85
N GLY A 188 26.47 12.02 6.75
CA GLY A 188 26.05 12.34 5.39
C GLY A 188 24.93 11.45 4.83
N LEU A 189 24.54 10.37 5.54
CA LEU A 189 23.40 9.56 5.13
C LEU A 189 22.10 10.37 5.14
N SER A 190 21.34 10.26 4.05
CA SER A 190 20.03 10.90 3.91
C SER A 190 18.98 10.19 4.78
N GLY A 191 18.95 10.52 6.08
CA GLY A 191 17.97 10.02 7.02
C GLY A 191 17.91 10.86 8.30
N PRO A 192 16.72 11.01 8.92
CA PRO A 192 16.57 11.72 10.18
C PRO A 192 17.40 11.02 11.27
N GLY A 193 18.23 11.77 11.99
CA GLY A 193 19.05 11.26 13.09
C GLY A 193 20.47 10.81 12.71
N ALA A 194 20.83 10.66 11.43
CA ALA A 194 22.14 10.13 11.03
C ALA A 194 23.31 11.04 11.50
N ARG A 195 23.14 12.36 11.38
CA ARG A 195 24.10 13.35 11.89
C ARG A 195 24.24 13.34 13.41
N GLU A 196 23.17 13.02 14.12
CA GLU A 196 23.19 12.97 15.58
C GLU A 196 23.88 11.71 16.08
N LEU A 197 23.63 10.58 15.40
CA LEU A 197 24.37 9.34 15.59
C LEU A 197 25.87 9.58 15.44
N ALA A 198 26.28 10.15 14.29
CA ALA A 198 27.67 10.49 14.00
C ALA A 198 28.32 11.37 15.08
N ARG A 199 27.68 12.49 15.45
CA ARG A 199 28.21 13.42 16.47
C ARG A 199 28.32 12.80 17.87
N CYS A 200 27.47 11.83 18.20
CA CYS A 200 27.59 11.13 19.47
C CYS A 200 28.75 10.15 19.47
N LEU A 201 29.00 9.45 18.35
CA LEU A 201 30.15 8.54 18.20
C LEU A 201 31.47 9.30 18.14
N GLU A 202 31.50 10.42 17.43
CA GLU A 202 32.66 11.32 17.39
C GLU A 202 33.02 11.82 18.79
N ARG A 203 32.03 12.32 19.55
CA ARG A 203 32.26 12.75 20.93
C ARG A 203 32.68 11.60 21.84
N ALA A 204 32.03 10.43 21.75
CA ALA A 204 32.39 9.27 22.55
C ALA A 204 33.81 8.79 22.26
N GLN A 205 34.25 8.87 21.00
CA GLN A 205 35.60 8.53 20.60
C GLN A 205 36.62 9.57 21.08
N ALA A 206 36.29 10.85 21.04
CA ALA A 206 37.17 11.94 21.47
C ALA A 206 37.33 12.02 23.00
N THR A 207 36.26 11.78 23.76
CA THR A 207 36.27 11.89 25.24
C THR A 207 36.49 10.55 25.95
N GLY A 208 36.36 9.43 25.24
CA GLY A 208 36.35 8.09 25.84
C GLY A 208 35.09 7.77 26.65
N VAL A 209 34.12 8.68 26.75
CA VAL A 209 32.89 8.49 27.52
C VAL A 209 31.85 7.75 26.66
N PRO A 210 31.33 6.59 27.11
CA PRO A 210 30.33 5.84 26.35
C PRO A 210 29.04 6.64 26.11
N ALA A 211 28.61 6.77 24.86
CA ALA A 211 27.38 7.48 24.49
C ALA A 211 26.10 6.62 24.60
N VAL A 212 25.99 5.77 25.63
CA VAL A 212 24.87 4.82 25.83
C VAL A 212 23.53 5.55 25.90
N GLU A 213 23.41 6.48 26.84
CA GLU A 213 22.17 7.20 27.12
C GLU A 213 21.76 8.14 25.97
N PRO A 214 22.68 8.93 25.36
CA PRO A 214 22.38 9.65 24.11
C PRO A 214 21.90 8.75 22.97
N MET A 215 22.45 7.55 22.81
CA MET A 215 22.01 6.60 21.79
C MET A 215 20.60 6.07 22.05
N ALA A 216 20.30 5.66 23.29
CA ALA A 216 18.98 5.19 23.67
C ALA A 216 17.90 6.26 23.46
N ARG A 217 18.20 7.51 23.82
CA ARG A 217 17.31 8.66 23.56
C ARG A 217 17.11 8.92 22.08
N LEU A 218 18.18 8.85 21.27
CA LEU A 218 18.10 9.00 19.82
C LEU A 218 17.18 7.92 19.22
N ALA A 219 17.36 6.66 19.60
CA ALA A 219 16.51 5.55 19.17
C ALA A 219 15.05 5.76 19.57
N GLY A 220 14.79 6.15 20.81
CA GLY A 220 13.47 6.49 21.33
C GLY A 220 12.79 7.59 20.51
N ARG A 221 13.49 8.71 20.28
CA ARG A 221 12.96 9.82 19.47
C ARG A 221 12.58 9.35 18.07
N LEU A 222 13.47 8.65 17.37
CA LEU A 222 13.18 8.18 16.01
C LEU A 222 12.01 7.19 15.96
N ARG A 223 11.85 6.31 16.97
CA ARG A 223 10.67 5.43 17.08
C ARG A 223 9.39 6.22 17.31
N THR A 224 9.41 7.23 18.19
CA THR A 224 8.24 8.09 18.42
C THR A 224 7.86 8.89 17.18
N GLU A 225 8.82 9.41 16.43
CA GLU A 225 8.56 10.10 15.15
C GLU A 225 7.91 9.16 14.12
N ARG A 226 8.39 7.92 14.02
CA ARG A 226 7.76 6.89 13.18
C ARG A 226 6.34 6.55 13.64
N ALA A 227 6.13 6.37 14.94
CA ALA A 227 4.80 6.10 15.49
C ALA A 227 3.83 7.27 15.21
N ARG A 228 4.30 8.53 15.32
CA ARG A 228 3.52 9.72 14.99
C ARG A 228 3.12 9.74 13.51
N THR A 229 4.07 9.52 12.61
CA THR A 229 3.79 9.49 11.16
C THR A 229 2.85 8.35 10.76
N ALA A 230 3.02 7.16 11.35
CA ALA A 230 2.10 6.04 11.18
C ALA A 230 0.70 6.36 11.73
N GLY A 231 0.61 6.97 12.92
CA GLY A 231 -0.66 7.37 13.53
C GLY A 231 -1.43 8.40 12.72
N ILE A 232 -0.76 9.36 12.07
CA ILE A 232 -1.39 10.31 11.15
C ILE A 232 -2.00 9.58 9.95
N ARG A 233 -1.28 8.60 9.38
CA ARG A 233 -1.78 7.80 8.25
C ARG A 233 -2.98 6.94 8.66
N ALA A 234 -2.93 6.30 9.82
CA ALA A 234 -4.03 5.50 10.35
C ALA A 234 -5.29 6.35 10.58
N ARG A 235 -5.16 7.55 11.17
CA ARG A 235 -6.30 8.48 11.34
C ARG A 235 -6.93 8.90 10.02
N ARG A 236 -6.11 9.22 9.01
CA ARG A 236 -6.61 9.55 7.68
C ARG A 236 -7.34 8.37 7.02
N ALA A 237 -6.83 7.15 7.20
CA ALA A 237 -7.49 5.95 6.71
C ALA A 237 -8.87 5.73 7.37
N GLY A 238 -9.00 5.99 8.68
CA GLY A 238 -10.28 5.91 9.40
C GLY A 238 -11.34 6.89 8.85
N VAL A 239 -10.94 8.13 8.56
CA VAL A 239 -11.83 9.12 7.93
C VAL A 239 -12.24 8.68 6.51
N LEU A 240 -11.28 8.21 5.70
CA LEU A 240 -11.56 7.72 4.35
C LEU A 240 -12.44 6.46 4.33
N ALA A 241 -12.36 5.62 5.37
CA ALA A 241 -13.17 4.42 5.50
C ALA A 241 -14.65 4.73 5.79
N THR A 242 -14.94 5.81 6.52
CA THR A 242 -16.30 6.22 6.88
C THR A 242 -16.93 7.20 5.87
N ALA A 243 -16.10 7.91 5.10
CA ALA A 243 -16.54 8.80 4.02
C ALA A 243 -17.59 8.20 3.03
N PRO A 244 -17.46 6.96 2.51
CA PRO A 244 -18.46 6.41 1.60
C PRO A 244 -19.82 6.16 2.27
N LEU A 245 -19.84 5.77 3.55
CA LEU A 245 -21.09 5.57 4.29
C LEU A 245 -21.82 6.90 4.49
N GLY A 246 -21.10 7.96 4.88
CA GLY A 246 -21.65 9.30 4.99
C GLY A 246 -22.20 9.83 3.65
N LEU A 247 -21.47 9.59 2.55
CA LEU A 247 -21.90 9.98 1.21
C LEU A 247 -23.14 9.21 0.73
N CYS A 248 -23.31 7.95 1.14
CA CYS A 248 -24.51 7.16 0.84
C CYS A 248 -25.72 7.56 1.71
N PHE A 249 -25.50 7.99 2.96
CA PHE A 249 -26.58 8.37 3.87
C PHE A 249 -27.13 9.78 3.57
N LEU A 250 -26.26 10.71 3.15
CA LEU A 250 -26.64 12.08 2.80
C LEU A 250 -27.82 12.18 1.80
N PRO A 251 -27.81 11.50 0.63
CA PRO A 251 -28.91 11.59 -0.34
C PRO A 251 -30.20 10.97 0.19
N ALA A 252 -30.12 9.87 0.93
CA ALA A 252 -31.29 9.21 1.51
C ALA A 252 -31.96 10.07 2.59
N PHE A 253 -31.16 10.72 3.45
CA PHE A 253 -31.67 11.64 4.45
C PHE A 253 -32.32 12.88 3.82
N LEU A 254 -31.76 13.39 2.72
CA LEU A 254 -32.30 14.55 2.03
C LEU A 254 -33.68 14.26 1.43
N THR A 255 -33.84 13.10 0.75
CA THR A 255 -35.10 12.73 0.09
C THR A 255 -36.19 12.32 1.08
N VAL A 256 -35.83 11.61 2.16
CA VAL A 256 -36.81 11.09 3.14
C VAL A 256 -37.10 12.10 4.25
N GLY A 257 -36.09 12.83 4.73
CA GLY A 257 -36.21 13.72 5.89
C GLY A 257 -36.46 15.18 5.53
N VAL A 258 -35.55 15.79 4.77
CA VAL A 258 -35.51 17.26 4.60
C VAL A 258 -36.54 17.76 3.59
N VAL A 259 -36.63 17.12 2.41
CA VAL A 259 -37.50 17.58 1.31
C VAL A 259 -38.98 17.67 1.72
N PRO A 260 -39.59 16.66 2.38
CA PRO A 260 -41.00 16.73 2.77
C PRO A 260 -41.28 17.86 3.77
N VAL A 261 -40.37 18.09 4.71
CA VAL A 261 -40.51 19.12 5.76
C VAL A 261 -40.47 20.52 5.15
N VAL A 262 -39.54 20.79 4.23
CA VAL A 262 -39.44 22.08 3.54
C VAL A 262 -40.69 22.36 2.70
N ILE A 263 -41.20 21.35 1.98
CA ILE A 263 -42.45 21.47 1.20
C ILE A 263 -43.63 21.80 2.13
N GLY A 264 -43.74 21.11 3.27
CA GLY A 264 -44.79 21.36 4.26
C GLY A 264 -44.77 22.80 4.79
N LEU A 265 -43.60 23.30 5.19
CA LEU A 265 -43.44 24.66 5.70
C LEU A 265 -43.74 25.72 4.63
N ALA A 266 -43.21 25.55 3.41
CA ALA A 266 -43.45 26.47 2.31
C ALA A 266 -44.95 26.55 1.95
N SER A 267 -45.63 25.41 1.93
CA SER A 267 -47.07 25.35 1.64
C SER A 267 -47.92 26.03 2.72
N SER A 268 -47.52 25.93 3.99
CA SER A 268 -48.23 26.58 5.10
C SER A 268 -48.09 28.09 5.07
N LEU A 269 -46.92 28.61 4.68
CA LEU A 269 -46.69 30.06 4.58
C LEU A 269 -47.44 30.67 3.40
N MET A 270 -47.51 29.97 2.26
CA MET A 270 -48.25 30.42 1.07
C MET A 270 -49.77 30.43 1.25
N LYS A 271 -50.32 29.59 2.15
CA LYS A 271 -51.77 29.54 2.44
C LYS A 271 -52.20 30.50 3.55
N GLY A 272 -51.26 31.09 4.28
CA GLY A 272 -51.51 31.91 5.47
C GLY A 272 -51.35 33.42 5.24
N GLY A 273 -51.21 33.89 4.00
CA GLY A 273 -51.21 35.30 3.61
C GLY A 273 -52.30 35.57 2.60
#